data_AF-M6GLU0-F1
#
_entry.id   AF-M6GLU0-F1
#
_cell.length_a   1.000
_cell.length_b   1.000
_cell.length_c   1.000
_cell.angle_alpha   90.00
_cell.angle_beta   90.00
_cell.angle_gamma   90.00
#
_symmetry.space_group_name_H-M   'P 1'
#
loop_
_entity.id
_entity.type
_entity.pdbx_description
1 polymer ?
#
loop_
_entity_poly.entity_id
_entity_poly.type
_entity_poly.pdbx_seq_one_letter_code
_entity_poly.pdbx_strand_id
1 'polypeptide(L)'
;MPWGIAISILVDLILGDPKDLPHPVRAIGKLARALEKFFRNNCSSEEIAGILTSCLVYLISFIIPFLSVQFANQLHWILGELLSIMIIYTTIAIRDMIDHSKEVYDALVQTNLP
;
A
#
# COMPACT_ATOMS: atom_id res chain seq x y z
N MET A 1 -10.67 -13.45 12.04
CA MET A 1 -10.09 -14.74 12.49
C MET A 1 -8.70 -14.91 11.87
N PRO A 2 -7.73 -15.58 12.51
CA PRO A 2 -6.31 -15.59 12.07
C PRO A 2 -6.06 -16.27 10.71
N TRP A 3 -7.00 -17.07 10.20
CA TRP A 3 -6.88 -17.75 8.92
C TRP A 3 -6.88 -16.82 7.70
N GLY A 4 -7.52 -15.65 7.79
CA GLY A 4 -7.55 -14.66 6.70
C GLY A 4 -6.15 -14.15 6.32
N ILE A 5 -5.25 -14.01 7.29
CA ILE A 5 -3.87 -13.53 7.06
C ILE A 5 -3.07 -14.58 6.28
N ALA A 6 -3.13 -15.85 6.71
CA ALA A 6 -2.42 -16.93 6.03
C ALA A 6 -2.89 -17.11 4.58
N ILE A 7 -4.20 -17.01 4.34
CA ILE A 7 -4.78 -17.07 2.99
C ILE A 7 -4.30 -15.88 2.16
N SER A 8 -4.34 -14.65 2.71
CA SER A 8 -3.88 -13.46 2.00
C SER A 8 -2.42 -13.56 1.55
N ILE A 9 -1.55 -14.11 2.40
CA ILE A 9 -0.12 -14.31 2.09
C ILE A 9 0.07 -15.38 1.01
N LEU A 10 -0.65 -16.51 1.10
CA LEU A 10 -0.59 -17.56 0.08
C LEU A 10 -1.06 -17.03 -1.28
N VAL A 11 -2.15 -16.26 -1.28
CA VAL A 11 -2.72 -15.64 -2.48
C VAL A 11 -1.74 -14.61 -3.07
N ASP A 12 -1.05 -13.81 -2.24
CA ASP A 12 -0.02 -12.84 -2.65
C ASP A 12 1.19 -13.51 -3.30
N LEU A 13 1.63 -14.64 -2.75
CA LEU A 13 2.74 -15.41 -3.31
C LEU A 13 2.39 -16.10 -4.64
N ILE A 14 1.15 -16.56 -4.81
CA ILE A 14 0.71 -17.33 -5.99
C ILE A 14 0.32 -16.42 -7.15
N LEU A 15 -0.57 -15.45 -6.91
CA LEU A 15 -1.05 -14.57 -7.98
C LEU A 15 0.03 -13.57 -8.39
N GLY A 16 0.88 -13.17 -7.44
CA GLY A 16 1.71 -11.98 -7.60
C GLY A 16 0.86 -10.74 -7.88
N ASP A 17 1.52 -9.59 -7.98
CA ASP A 17 0.87 -8.33 -8.34
C ASP A 17 0.82 -8.22 -9.88
N PRO A 18 -0.33 -8.45 -10.55
CA PRO A 18 -0.44 -8.13 -11.96
C PRO A 18 -0.27 -6.61 -12.11
N LYS A 19 0.72 -6.20 -12.91
CA LYS A 19 1.18 -4.81 -13.04
C LYS A 19 0.07 -3.75 -13.23
N ASP A 20 -1.09 -4.17 -13.73
CA ASP A 20 -2.26 -3.34 -14.05
C ASP A 20 -3.33 -3.25 -12.94
N LEU A 21 -3.24 -3.99 -11.83
CA LEU A 21 -4.20 -3.82 -10.74
C LEU A 21 -3.95 -2.51 -9.97
N PRO A 22 -5.01 -1.77 -9.58
CA PRO A 22 -4.88 -0.59 -8.74
C PRO A 22 -4.53 -1.01 -7.31
N HIS A 23 -3.25 -1.25 -7.06
CA HIS A 23 -2.76 -1.58 -5.73
C HIS A 23 -2.89 -0.38 -4.78
N PRO A 24 -3.57 -0.53 -3.63
CA PRO A 24 -3.75 0.54 -2.64
C PRO A 24 -2.41 1.16 -2.21
N VAL A 25 -1.35 0.36 -2.09
CA VAL A 25 0.00 0.85 -1.74
C VAL A 25 0.52 1.87 -2.77
N ARG A 26 0.31 1.62 -4.07
CA ARG A 26 0.69 2.58 -5.13
C ARG A 26 -0.16 3.85 -5.04
N ALA A 27 -1.43 3.74 -4.69
CA ALA A 27 -2.30 4.89 -4.46
C ALA A 27 -1.84 5.72 -3.24
N ILE A 28 -1.44 5.07 -2.15
CA ILE A 28 -0.87 5.72 -0.95
C ILE A 28 0.41 6.48 -1.32
N GLY A 29 1.30 5.86 -2.12
CA GLY A 29 2.52 6.52 -2.60
C GLY A 29 2.23 7.75 -3.49
N LYS A 30 1.23 7.66 -4.37
CA LYS A 30 0.77 8.81 -5.18
C LYS A 30 0.18 9.93 -4.31
N LEU A 31 -0.64 9.56 -3.33
CA LEU A 31 -1.23 10.48 -2.36
C LEU A 31 -0.14 11.20 -1.55
N ALA A 32 0.85 10.46 -1.04
CA ALA A 32 1.98 11.01 -0.30
C ALA A 32 2.74 12.05 -1.13
N ARG A 33 3.09 11.73 -2.39
CA ARG A 33 3.78 12.67 -3.29
C ARG A 33 2.93 13.91 -3.60
N ALA A 34 1.62 13.74 -3.78
CA ALA A 34 0.71 14.85 -4.05
C ALA A 34 0.60 15.79 -2.83
N LEU A 35 0.45 15.23 -1.63
CA LEU A 35 0.39 15.98 -0.38
C LEU A 35 1.73 16.64 -0.07
N GLU A 36 2.85 15.96 -0.26
CA GLU A 36 4.19 16.53 -0.07
C GLU A 36 4.38 17.76 -0.96
N LYS A 37 4.06 17.65 -2.26
CA LYS A 37 4.15 18.78 -3.19
C LYS A 37 3.24 19.94 -2.79
N PHE A 38 2.04 19.62 -2.29
CA PHE A 38 1.09 20.62 -1.82
C PHE A 38 1.61 21.35 -0.58
N PHE A 39 2.06 20.63 0.46
CA PHE A 39 2.54 21.25 1.70
C PHE A 39 3.89 21.96 1.51
N ARG A 40 4.79 21.42 0.69
CA ARG A 40 6.08 22.07 0.40
C ARG A 40 5.91 23.42 -0.29
N ASN A 41 4.86 23.61 -1.08
CA ASN A 41 4.57 24.89 -1.73
C ASN A 41 3.82 25.88 -0.82
N ASN A 42 3.17 25.41 0.26
CA ASN A 42 2.31 26.24 1.12
C ASN A 42 2.89 26.50 2.51
N CYS A 43 3.92 25.76 2.93
CA CYS A 43 4.57 25.92 4.22
C CYS A 43 6.00 26.41 4.06
N SER A 44 6.39 27.41 4.85
CA SER A 44 7.76 27.96 4.83
C SER A 44 8.80 27.07 5.52
N SER A 45 8.36 26.08 6.31
CA SER A 45 9.24 25.12 7.01
C SER A 45 9.01 23.72 6.46
N GLU A 46 10.10 23.08 6.01
CA GLU A 46 10.10 21.73 5.48
C GLU A 46 9.73 20.68 6.55
N GLU A 47 10.13 20.90 7.80
CA GLU A 47 9.80 20.00 8.92
C GLU A 47 8.28 19.94 9.15
N ILE A 48 7.63 21.10 9.17
CA ILE A 48 6.18 21.21 9.37
C ILE A 48 5.43 20.58 8.18
N ALA A 49 5.90 20.84 6.95
CA ALA A 49 5.33 20.24 5.75
C ALA A 49 5.42 18.70 5.78
N GLY A 50 6.55 18.15 6.23
CA GLY A 50 6.75 16.71 6.37
C GLY A 50 5.84 16.06 7.42
N ILE A 51 5.67 16.70 8.58
CA ILE A 51 4.79 16.23 9.66
C ILE A 51 3.33 16.22 9.19
N LEU A 52 2.86 17.31 8.58
CA LEU A 52 1.49 17.42 8.05
C LEU A 52 1.21 16.38 6.98
N THR A 53 2.14 16.23 6.03
CA THR A 53 2.03 15.23 4.96
C THR A 53 1.91 13.83 5.55
N SER A 54 2.82 13.45 6.46
CA SER A 54 2.83 12.12 7.07
C SER A 54 1.56 11.84 7.87
N CYS A 55 1.13 12.80 8.70
CA CYS A 55 -0.08 12.69 9.50
C CYS A 55 -1.33 12.45 8.63
N LEU A 56 -1.48 13.21 7.55
CA LEU A 56 -2.59 13.07 6.61
C LEU A 56 -2.54 11.75 5.84
N VAL A 57 -1.37 11.33 5.38
CA VAL A 57 -1.20 10.05 4.70
C VAL A 57 -1.61 8.90 5.61
N TYR A 58 -1.17 8.88 6.87
CA TYR A 58 -1.55 7.84 7.84
C TYR A 58 -3.05 7.85 8.13
N LEU A 59 -3.62 9.04 8.35
CA LEU A 59 -5.05 9.18 8.62
C LEU A 59 -5.89 8.64 7.46
N ILE A 60 -5.56 9.03 6.23
CA ILE A 60 -6.30 8.60 5.03
C ILE A 60 -6.11 7.10 4.77
N SER A 61 -4.88 6.61 4.90
CA SER A 61 -4.54 5.20 4.69
C SER A 61 -5.20 4.27 5.73
N PHE A 62 -5.52 4.78 6.92
CA PHE A 62 -6.25 4.03 7.94
C PHE A 62 -7.77 4.14 7.75
N ILE A 63 -8.31 5.35 7.56
CA ILE A 63 -9.75 5.60 7.51
C ILE A 63 -10.40 4.89 6.32
N ILE A 64 -9.78 4.94 5.13
CA ILE A 64 -10.39 4.39 3.92
C ILE A 64 -10.64 2.87 4.05
N PRO A 65 -9.63 2.02 4.34
CA PRO A 65 -9.86 0.58 4.51
C PRO A 65 -10.78 0.28 5.70
N PHE A 66 -10.64 1.02 6.80
CA PHE A 66 -11.46 0.81 8.00
C PHE A 66 -12.96 1.01 7.70
N LEU A 67 -13.32 2.14 7.11
CA LEU A 67 -14.71 2.43 6.73
C LEU A 67 -15.22 1.44 5.68
N SER A 68 -14.37 1.06 4.72
CA SER A 68 -14.75 0.10 3.67
C SER A 68 -15.11 -1.28 4.26
N VAL A 69 -14.29 -1.79 5.20
CA VAL A 69 -14.57 -3.06 5.89
C VAL A 69 -15.80 -2.94 6.79
N GLN A 70 -15.96 -1.83 7.52
CA GLN A 70 -17.14 -1.62 8.36
C GLN A 70 -18.43 -1.60 7.54
N PHE A 71 -18.45 -0.89 6.41
CA PHE A 71 -19.61 -0.85 5.52
C PHE A 71 -19.90 -2.22 4.90
N ALA A 72 -18.87 -2.96 4.47
CA ALA A 72 -19.02 -4.31 3.94
C ALA A 72 -19.58 -5.29 4.98
N ASN A 73 -19.13 -5.18 6.25
CA ASN A 73 -19.65 -5.99 7.36
C ASN A 73 -21.13 -5.71 7.66
N GLN A 74 -21.58 -4.46 7.54
CA GLN A 74 -22.99 -4.10 7.72
C GLN A 74 -23.88 -4.68 6.62
N LEU A 75 -23.36 -4.83 5.40
CA LEU A 75 -24.09 -5.44 4.29
C LEU A 75 -24.15 -6.96 4.41
N HIS A 76 -23.00 -7.60 4.60
CA HIS A 76 -22.88 -9.05 4.76
C HIS A 76 -21.54 -9.46 5.38
N TRP A 77 -21.55 -10.32 6.40
CA TRP A 77 -20.34 -10.76 7.11
C TRP A 77 -19.27 -11.41 6.19
N ILE A 78 -19.70 -12.18 5.17
CA ILE A 78 -18.81 -12.80 4.18
C ILE A 78 -18.12 -11.77 3.29
N LEU A 79 -18.82 -10.70 2.89
CA LEU A 79 -18.26 -9.62 2.07
C LEU A 79 -17.19 -8.85 2.84
N GLY A 80 -17.41 -8.60 4.13
CA GLY A 80 -16.41 -7.98 5.00
C GLY A 80 -15.13 -8.81 5.13
N GLU A 81 -15.25 -10.13 5.29
CA GLU A 81 -14.08 -11.03 5.37
C GLU A 81 -13.32 -11.07 4.03
N LEU A 82 -14.02 -11.16 2.89
CA LEU A 82 -13.39 -11.15 1.57
C LEU A 82 -12.64 -9.84 1.30
N LEU A 83 -13.26 -8.69 1.64
CA LEU A 83 -12.65 -7.37 1.48
C LEU A 83 -11.40 -7.23 2.35
N SER A 84 -11.46 -7.72 3.59
CA SER A 84 -10.33 -7.73 4.52
C SER A 84 -9.15 -8.54 3.96
N ILE A 85 -9.42 -9.74 3.44
CA ILE A 85 -8.40 -10.58 2.78
C ILE A 85 -7.79 -9.85 1.58
N MET A 86 -8.61 -9.21 0.74
CA MET A 86 -8.11 -8.44 -0.41
C MET A 86 -7.25 -7.24 0.01
N ILE A 87 -7.66 -6.50 1.05
CA ILE A 87 -6.89 -5.37 1.57
C ILE A 87 -5.54 -5.86 2.11
N ILE A 88 -5.53 -6.94 2.89
CA ILE A 88 -4.29 -7.50 3.46
C ILE A 88 -3.37 -8.02 2.35
N TYR A 89 -3.90 -8.80 1.41
CA TYR A 89 -3.20 -9.28 0.23
C TYR A 89 -2.51 -8.12 -0.51
N THR A 90 -3.26 -7.08 -0.84
CA THR A 90 -2.73 -5.94 -1.61
C THR A 90 -1.79 -5.03 -0.81
N THR A 91 -1.85 -5.06 0.52
CA THR A 91 -0.99 -4.24 1.40
C THR A 91 0.35 -4.91 1.68
N ILE A 92 0.36 -6.25 1.78
CA ILE A 92 1.56 -7.02 2.07
C ILE A 92 2.53 -7.02 0.88
N ALA A 93 2.04 -7.23 -0.34
CA ALA A 93 2.79 -7.10 -1.60
C ALA A 93 4.22 -7.70 -1.57
N ILE A 94 4.39 -8.87 -0.93
CA ILE A 94 5.70 -9.52 -0.73
C ILE A 94 6.33 -9.83 -2.08
N ARG A 95 5.53 -10.31 -3.04
CA ARG A 95 6.04 -10.70 -4.35
C ARG A 95 6.64 -9.52 -5.11
N ASP A 96 5.93 -8.39 -5.15
CA ASP A 96 6.38 -7.15 -5.81
C ASP A 96 7.66 -6.62 -5.17
N MET A 97 7.75 -6.67 -3.83
CA MET A 97 8.95 -6.28 -3.09
C MET A 97 10.16 -7.16 -3.45
N ILE A 98 9.97 -8.47 -3.60
CA ILE A 98 11.04 -9.40 -3.99
C ILE A 98 11.52 -9.09 -5.41
N ASP A 99 10.60 -8.87 -6.34
CA ASP A 99 10.93 -8.63 -7.73
C ASP A 99 11.69 -7.29 -7.89
N HIS A 100 11.24 -6.22 -7.23
CA HIS A 100 11.97 -4.94 -7.20
C HIS A 100 13.34 -5.03 -6.52
N SER A 101 13.47 -5.82 -5.44
CA SER A 101 14.76 -6.02 -4.77
C SER A 101 15.75 -6.79 -5.65
N LYS A 102 15.26 -7.76 -6.43
CA LYS A 102 16.07 -8.52 -7.40
C LYS A 102 16.55 -7.65 -8.55
N GLU A 103 15.73 -6.76 -9.08
CA GLU A 103 16.16 -5.82 -10.13
C GLU A 103 17.36 -4.98 -9.68
N VAL A 104 17.34 -4.47 -8.44
CA VAL A 104 18.46 -3.73 -7.86
C VAL A 104 19.67 -4.64 -7.64
N TYR A 105 19.47 -5.85 -7.13
CA TYR A 105 20.54 -6.83 -6.94
C TYR A 105 21.23 -7.19 -8.27
N ASP A 106 20.46 -7.48 -9.31
CA ASP A 106 20.97 -7.83 -10.63
C ASP A 106 21.73 -6.66 -11.26
N ALA A 107 21.25 -5.42 -11.10
CA ALA A 107 21.96 -4.23 -11.56
C ALA A 107 23.33 -4.04 -10.86
N LEU A 108 23.39 -4.32 -9.55
CA LEU A 108 24.64 -4.27 -8.78
C LEU A 108 25.62 -5.37 -9.20
N VAL A 109 25.15 -6.60 -9.39
CA VAL A 109 25.98 -7.74 -9.80
C VAL A 109 26.50 -7.57 -11.22
N GLN A 110 25.71 -6.97 -12.12
CA GLN A 110 26.13 -6.73 -13.50
C GLN A 110 27.08 -5.52 -13.65
N THR A 111 27.44 -4.80 -12.58
CA THR A 111 28.28 -3.58 -12.64
C THR A 111 27.74 -2.51 -13.61
N ASN A 112 26.44 -2.56 -13.93
CA ASN A 112 25.78 -1.62 -14.84
C ASN A 112 25.18 -0.44 -14.06
N LEU A 113 26.01 0.19 -13.22
CA LEU A 113 25.69 1.48 -12.62
C LEU A 113 26.13 2.58 -13.61
N PRO A 114 25.23 3.43 -14.12
CA PRO A 114 25.65 4.69 -14.73
C PRO A 114 26.34 5.61 -13.70
#